data_AF-A0A938K3X5-F1
#
_entry.id   AF-A0A938K3X5-F1
#
_cell.length_a   1.000
_cell.length_b   1.000
_cell.length_c   1.000
_cell.angle_alpha   90.00
_cell.angle_beta   90.00
_cell.angle_gamma   90.00
#
_symmetry.space_group_name_H-M   'P 1'
#
loop_
_entity.id
_entity.type
_entity.pdbx_description
1 polymer ?
#
loop_
_entity_poly.entity_id
_entity_poly.type
_entity_poly.pdbx_seq_one_letter_code
_entity_poly.pdbx_strand_id
1 'polypeptide(L)'
;MSEARTDLARLAVPGLIWGTSFYFIAEGLEAFPAIMITPMRIGLGFATLAFVPAARLKLPREAWPRLFALGLIWMAVPLTMFPFAGERVASSVSGMLNGAIPLFVATVATLVYKRRPSRSQVYGLAVGFGGVVLIALPTLDDGSSSSIGLLLIFIALACYGFALDLAAPLQREYGALPVLWNTQLVAFVLTAPFGIAKVGDVEFAWKPFLMIVAMGVFGTALAYVAMAANAGRFGSTRASVTTYLIPVVSLILGAAILDEAVEIVSVLGCAVTLWGAYLAGRTAAN
;
A
#
# COMPACT_ATOMS: atom_id res chain seq x y z
N MET A 1 -13.08 -19.98 -21.99
CA MET A 1 -12.98 -18.50 -22.02
C MET A 1 -13.60 -17.79 -20.80
N SER A 2 -14.69 -18.31 -20.20
CA SER A 2 -15.34 -17.72 -19.01
C SER A 2 -14.45 -17.72 -17.74
N GLU A 3 -13.76 -18.82 -17.45
CA GLU A 3 -12.93 -18.96 -16.24
C GLU A 3 -11.70 -18.03 -16.25
N ALA A 4 -10.99 -17.94 -17.38
CA ALA A 4 -9.82 -17.07 -17.50
C ALA A 4 -10.16 -15.59 -17.30
N ARG A 5 -11.35 -15.15 -17.75
CA ARG A 5 -11.85 -13.78 -17.50
C ARG A 5 -12.19 -13.57 -16.03
N THR A 6 -12.77 -14.58 -15.40
CA THR A 6 -13.12 -14.55 -13.97
C THR A 6 -11.86 -14.48 -13.09
N ASP A 7 -10.83 -15.24 -13.45
CA ASP A 7 -9.56 -15.23 -12.72
C ASP A 7 -8.79 -13.92 -12.91
N LEU A 8 -8.79 -13.35 -14.12
CA LEU A 8 -8.24 -12.01 -14.35
C LEU A 8 -8.97 -10.94 -13.55
N ALA A 9 -10.31 -10.97 -13.52
CA ALA A 9 -11.10 -10.04 -12.73
C ALA A 9 -10.77 -10.12 -11.24
N ARG A 10 -10.63 -11.33 -10.68
CA ARG A 10 -10.24 -11.53 -9.28
C ARG A 10 -8.88 -10.93 -8.96
N LEU A 11 -7.91 -11.07 -9.85
CA LEU A 11 -6.57 -10.49 -9.71
C LEU A 11 -6.59 -8.97 -9.87
N ALA A 12 -7.48 -8.42 -10.72
CA ALA A 12 -7.55 -6.98 -10.94
C ALA A 12 -8.18 -6.21 -9.77
N VAL A 13 -9.21 -6.79 -9.12
CA VAL A 13 -10.03 -6.09 -8.11
C VAL A 13 -9.23 -5.41 -7.01
N PRO A 14 -8.29 -6.06 -6.29
CA PRO A 14 -7.57 -5.37 -5.23
C PRO A 14 -6.66 -4.26 -5.75
N GLY A 15 -6.18 -4.36 -6.99
CA GLY A 15 -5.30 -3.38 -7.63
C GLY A 15 -6.08 -2.14 -8.03
N LEU A 16 -7.31 -2.31 -8.51
CA LEU A 16 -8.25 -1.22 -8.73
C LEU A 16 -8.58 -0.51 -7.41
N ILE A 17 -8.91 -1.26 -6.35
CA ILE A 17 -9.26 -0.68 -5.05
C ILE A 17 -8.08 0.06 -4.40
N TRP A 18 -6.88 -0.51 -4.43
CA TRP A 18 -5.70 0.16 -3.86
C TRP A 18 -5.23 1.33 -4.71
N GLY A 19 -5.37 1.23 -6.04
CA GLY A 19 -5.13 2.35 -6.95
C GLY A 19 -6.02 3.57 -6.65
N THR A 20 -7.29 3.37 -6.30
CA THR A 20 -8.20 4.46 -5.92
C THR A 20 -7.92 5.04 -4.54
N SER A 21 -7.08 4.41 -3.72
CA SER A 21 -6.85 4.84 -2.34
C SER A 21 -6.17 6.20 -2.25
N PHE A 22 -5.33 6.58 -3.23
CA PHE A 22 -4.67 7.89 -3.24
C PHE A 22 -5.64 9.03 -3.54
N TYR A 23 -6.56 8.80 -4.48
CA TYR A 23 -7.70 9.68 -4.72
C TYR A 23 -8.56 9.85 -3.45
N PHE A 24 -8.90 8.75 -2.78
CA PHE A 24 -9.68 8.81 -1.54
C PHE A 24 -8.94 9.51 -0.38
N ILE A 25 -7.61 9.44 -0.34
CA ILE A 25 -6.81 10.21 0.62
C ILE A 25 -6.92 11.70 0.32
N ALA A 26 -6.73 12.12 -0.93
CA ALA A 26 -6.83 13.52 -1.33
C ALA A 26 -8.20 14.11 -0.97
N GLU A 27 -9.28 13.39 -1.31
CA GLU A 27 -10.66 13.76 -0.93
C GLU A 27 -10.88 13.75 0.59
N GLY A 28 -10.30 12.79 1.31
CA GLY A 28 -10.39 12.73 2.77
C GLY A 28 -9.75 13.95 3.44
N LEU A 29 -8.64 14.45 2.89
CA LEU A 29 -7.90 15.61 3.39
C LEU A 29 -8.67 16.93 3.25
N GLU A 30 -9.75 16.98 2.46
CA GLU A 30 -10.60 18.18 2.36
C GLU A 30 -11.35 18.50 3.66
N ALA A 31 -11.60 17.51 4.52
CA ALA A 31 -12.36 17.68 5.76
C ALA A 31 -11.68 17.10 7.01
N PHE A 32 -10.74 16.17 6.85
CA PHE A 32 -10.10 15.48 7.97
C PHE A 32 -8.60 15.77 8.01
N PRO A 33 -8.05 16.12 9.18
CA PRO A 33 -6.61 16.19 9.38
C PRO A 33 -5.93 14.87 8.97
N ALA A 34 -4.75 14.93 8.35
CA ALA A 34 -4.04 13.74 7.86
C ALA A 34 -3.91 12.62 8.91
N ILE A 35 -3.65 12.99 10.16
CA ILE A 35 -3.49 12.05 11.28
C ILE A 35 -4.78 11.27 11.62
N MET A 36 -5.96 11.79 11.26
CA MET A 36 -7.24 11.12 11.51
C MET A 36 -7.59 10.07 10.45
N ILE A 37 -7.10 10.24 9.22
CA ILE A 37 -7.45 9.36 8.09
C ILE A 37 -7.04 7.91 8.39
N THR A 38 -5.84 7.69 8.96
CA THR A 38 -5.33 6.35 9.26
C THR A 38 -6.17 5.57 10.30
N PRO A 39 -6.40 6.07 11.52
CA PRO A 39 -7.20 5.33 12.48
C PRO A 39 -8.64 5.13 11.99
N MET A 40 -9.22 6.08 11.26
CA MET A 40 -10.55 5.92 10.67
C MET A 40 -10.60 4.77 9.66
N ARG A 41 -9.71 4.76 8.66
CA ARG A 41 -9.68 3.68 7.65
C ARG A 41 -9.37 2.32 8.28
N ILE A 42 -8.43 2.25 9.23
CA ILE A 42 -8.05 1.00 9.87
C ILE A 42 -9.19 0.50 10.74
N GLY A 43 -9.83 1.38 11.52
CA GLY A 43 -10.97 1.06 12.37
C GLY A 43 -12.17 0.54 11.56
N LEU A 44 -12.46 1.17 10.42
CA LEU A 44 -13.53 0.74 9.51
C LEU A 44 -13.22 -0.60 8.84
N GLY A 45 -11.96 -0.82 8.43
CA GLY A 45 -11.52 -2.13 7.93
C GLY A 45 -11.58 -3.22 9.02
N PHE A 46 -11.16 -2.90 10.23
CA PHE A 46 -11.23 -3.81 11.37
C PHE A 46 -12.68 -4.16 11.68
N ALA A 47 -13.57 -3.18 11.78
CA ALA A 47 -15.01 -3.39 11.98
C ALA A 47 -15.61 -4.25 10.85
N THR A 48 -15.19 -4.05 9.61
CA THR A 48 -15.63 -4.88 8.46
C THR A 48 -15.22 -6.34 8.63
N LEU A 49 -13.97 -6.61 9.05
CA LEU A 49 -13.52 -7.99 9.29
C LEU A 49 -14.19 -8.64 10.51
N ALA A 50 -14.81 -7.87 11.40
CA ALA A 50 -15.48 -8.42 12.59
C ALA A 50 -16.65 -9.33 12.20
N PHE A 51 -17.26 -9.06 11.05
CA PHE A 51 -18.32 -9.84 10.44
C PHE A 51 -17.83 -11.15 9.82
N VAL A 52 -16.52 -11.41 9.77
CA VAL A 52 -15.93 -12.65 9.24
C VAL A 52 -15.43 -13.50 10.41
N PRO A 53 -16.16 -14.55 10.84
CA PRO A 53 -15.79 -15.34 12.02
C PRO A 53 -14.38 -15.95 11.93
N ALA A 54 -13.97 -16.38 10.75
CA ALA A 54 -12.64 -16.94 10.50
C ALA A 54 -11.49 -15.92 10.71
N ALA A 55 -11.77 -14.62 10.67
CA ALA A 55 -10.78 -13.59 10.98
C ALA A 55 -10.55 -13.43 12.49
N ARG A 56 -11.50 -13.84 13.33
CA ARG A 56 -11.47 -13.65 14.79
C ARG A 56 -10.89 -14.83 15.56
N LEU A 57 -10.20 -15.75 14.87
CA LEU A 57 -9.52 -16.86 15.53
C LEU A 57 -8.42 -16.32 16.45
N LYS A 58 -8.38 -16.85 17.67
CA LYS A 58 -7.39 -16.43 18.68
C LYS A 58 -6.01 -16.95 18.29
N LEU A 59 -5.03 -16.06 18.31
CA LEU A 59 -3.63 -16.40 18.08
C LEU A 59 -2.89 -16.60 19.41
N PRO A 60 -1.91 -17.50 19.44
CA PRO A 60 -1.17 -17.80 20.66
C PRO A 60 -0.27 -16.61 21.06
N ARG A 61 0.14 -16.54 22.32
CA ARG A 61 0.82 -15.36 22.89
C ARG A 61 2.15 -15.07 22.19
N GLU A 62 2.80 -16.10 21.70
CA GLU A 62 4.09 -16.10 20.99
C GLU A 62 4.00 -15.40 19.62
N ALA A 63 2.79 -15.26 19.06
CA ALA A 63 2.57 -14.51 17.83
C ALA A 63 2.59 -12.99 18.04
N TRP A 64 2.27 -12.50 19.24
CA TRP A 64 2.03 -11.08 19.51
C TRP A 64 3.21 -10.14 19.25
N PRO A 65 4.47 -10.47 19.59
CA PRO A 65 5.60 -9.62 19.23
C PRO A 65 5.73 -9.42 17.71
N ARG A 66 5.52 -10.49 16.95
CA ARG A 66 5.55 -10.47 15.48
C ARG A 66 4.34 -9.73 14.91
N LEU A 67 3.15 -9.91 15.48
CA LEU A 67 1.93 -9.17 15.12
C LEU A 67 2.05 -7.67 15.44
N PHE A 68 2.72 -7.32 16.54
CA PHE A 68 2.96 -5.94 16.92
C PHE A 68 3.87 -5.25 15.89
N ALA A 69 5.01 -5.87 15.60
CA ALA A 69 5.93 -5.41 14.55
C ALA A 69 5.20 -5.29 13.21
N LEU A 70 4.42 -6.30 12.83
CA LEU A 70 3.65 -6.30 11.59
C LEU A 70 2.59 -5.19 11.57
N GLY A 71 1.84 -4.99 12.66
CA GLY A 71 0.87 -3.90 12.79
C GLY A 71 1.52 -2.52 12.62
N LEU A 72 2.70 -2.34 13.18
CA LEU A 72 3.47 -1.11 13.07
C LEU A 72 3.94 -0.85 11.63
N ILE A 73 4.63 -1.81 11.01
CA ILE A 73 5.32 -1.62 9.72
C ILE A 73 4.44 -1.92 8.50
N TRP A 74 3.34 -2.64 8.65
CA TRP A 74 2.44 -2.92 7.53
C TRP A 74 1.27 -1.94 7.46
N MET A 75 0.84 -1.40 8.61
CA MET A 75 -0.38 -0.60 8.69
C MET A 75 -0.13 0.76 9.35
N ALA A 76 0.24 0.80 10.63
CA ALA A 76 0.24 2.05 11.40
C ALA A 76 1.14 3.13 10.78
N VAL A 77 2.42 2.83 10.56
CA VAL A 77 3.38 3.77 9.96
C VAL A 77 3.05 4.04 8.50
N PRO A 78 3.09 3.06 7.57
CA PRO A 78 2.98 3.36 6.15
C PRO A 78 1.62 3.98 5.79
N LEU A 79 0.51 3.55 6.40
CA LEU A 79 -0.80 4.13 6.10
C LEU A 79 -0.96 5.55 6.66
N THR A 80 -0.16 5.95 7.66
CA THR A 80 -0.08 7.33 8.18
C THR A 80 0.80 8.21 7.33
N MET A 81 1.90 7.68 6.79
CA MET A 81 2.77 8.45 5.91
C MET A 81 2.05 8.95 4.67
N PHE A 82 1.12 8.17 4.08
CA PHE A 82 0.43 8.58 2.85
C PHE A 82 -0.49 9.81 3.01
N PRO A 83 -1.36 9.93 4.03
CA PRO A 83 -2.10 11.17 4.29
C PRO A 83 -1.20 12.38 4.50
N PHE A 84 -0.14 12.27 5.31
CA PHE A 84 0.81 13.39 5.47
C PHE A 84 1.57 13.71 4.19
N ALA A 85 1.91 12.70 3.38
CA ALA A 85 2.49 12.95 2.07
C ALA A 85 1.48 13.63 1.13
N GLY A 86 0.20 13.26 1.20
CA GLY A 86 -0.88 13.82 0.38
C GLY A 86 -1.15 15.32 0.61
N GLU A 87 -0.77 15.87 1.77
CA GLU A 87 -0.78 17.32 2.01
C GLU A 87 0.28 18.07 1.17
N ARG A 88 1.24 17.36 0.56
CA ARG A 88 2.46 17.93 -0.02
C ARG A 88 2.79 17.39 -1.42
N VAL A 89 2.24 16.24 -1.78
CA VAL A 89 2.55 15.49 -3.01
C VAL A 89 1.26 15.04 -3.65
N ALA A 90 1.15 15.23 -4.95
CA ALA A 90 0.01 14.82 -5.76
C ALA A 90 -0.33 13.32 -5.56
N SER A 91 -1.62 13.00 -5.63
CA SER A 91 -2.12 11.64 -5.44
C SER A 91 -1.63 10.69 -6.53
N SER A 92 -1.53 11.16 -7.78
CA SER A 92 -0.94 10.45 -8.92
C SER A 92 0.52 10.07 -8.67
N VAL A 93 1.35 11.01 -8.19
CA VAL A 93 2.77 10.76 -7.85
C VAL A 93 2.89 9.75 -6.71
N SER A 94 2.10 9.92 -5.66
CA SER A 94 2.07 8.99 -4.52
C SER A 94 1.72 7.56 -4.94
N GLY A 95 0.72 7.41 -5.81
CA GLY A 95 0.30 6.11 -6.33
C GLY A 95 1.28 5.50 -7.34
N MET A 96 1.93 6.32 -8.19
CA MET A 96 3.01 5.87 -9.07
C MET A 96 4.19 5.33 -8.26
N LEU A 97 4.64 6.06 -7.24
CA LEU A 97 5.70 5.62 -6.33
C LEU A 97 5.30 4.36 -5.55
N ASN A 98 4.01 4.19 -5.22
CA ASN A 98 3.52 2.97 -4.59
C ASN A 98 3.77 1.72 -5.45
N GLY A 99 3.78 1.86 -6.79
CA GLY A 99 4.15 0.79 -7.72
C GLY A 99 5.57 0.24 -7.51
N ALA A 100 6.43 0.94 -6.78
CA ALA A 100 7.79 0.53 -6.47
C ALA A 100 7.89 -0.48 -5.30
N ILE A 101 6.81 -0.82 -4.59
CA ILE A 101 6.82 -1.79 -3.47
C ILE A 101 7.67 -3.04 -3.77
N PRO A 102 7.55 -3.71 -4.93
CA PRO A 102 8.34 -4.92 -5.21
C PRO A 102 9.85 -4.69 -5.20
N LEU A 103 10.32 -3.49 -5.56
CA LEU A 103 11.74 -3.12 -5.50
C LEU A 103 12.21 -3.04 -4.05
N PHE A 104 11.42 -2.42 -3.17
CA PHE A 104 11.74 -2.33 -1.74
C PHE A 104 11.73 -3.70 -1.07
N VAL A 105 10.75 -4.55 -1.39
CA VAL A 105 10.72 -5.95 -0.92
C VAL A 105 11.97 -6.71 -1.36
N ALA A 106 12.35 -6.63 -2.64
CA ALA A 106 13.54 -7.30 -3.14
C ALA A 106 14.84 -6.75 -2.50
N THR A 107 14.94 -5.45 -2.30
CA THR A 107 16.09 -4.83 -1.60
C THR A 107 16.20 -5.30 -0.16
N VAL A 108 15.09 -5.33 0.59
CA VAL A 108 15.07 -5.85 1.96
C VAL A 108 15.47 -7.32 1.99
N ALA A 109 14.91 -8.14 1.09
CA ALA A 109 15.25 -9.55 0.93
C ALA A 109 16.76 -9.77 0.70
N THR A 110 17.39 -8.93 -0.12
CA THR A 110 18.83 -8.99 -0.40
C THR A 110 19.69 -8.52 0.77
N LEU A 111 19.40 -7.37 1.34
CA LEU A 111 20.27 -6.72 2.34
C LEU A 111 20.15 -7.38 3.73
N VAL A 112 18.93 -7.69 4.15
CA VAL A 112 18.65 -8.13 5.52
C VAL A 112 18.82 -9.64 5.63
N TYR A 113 18.26 -10.38 4.68
CA TYR A 113 18.29 -11.85 4.69
C TYR A 113 19.48 -12.43 3.92
N LYS A 114 20.43 -11.56 3.50
CA LYS A 114 21.70 -11.91 2.83
C LYS A 114 21.52 -12.85 1.64
N ARG A 115 20.38 -12.78 0.95
CA ARG A 115 20.14 -13.54 -0.29
C ARG A 115 20.97 -12.89 -1.38
N ARG A 116 21.97 -13.62 -1.89
CA ARG A 116 22.83 -13.12 -2.97
C ARG A 116 21.96 -12.88 -4.21
N PRO A 117 21.79 -11.61 -4.65
CA PRO A 117 20.94 -11.31 -5.78
C PRO A 117 21.65 -11.80 -7.05
N SER A 118 20.86 -12.31 -7.99
CA SER A 118 21.40 -12.60 -9.33
C SER A 118 21.78 -11.30 -10.04
N ARG A 119 22.64 -11.40 -11.07
CA ARG A 119 23.03 -10.21 -11.87
C ARG A 119 21.84 -9.50 -12.50
N SER A 120 20.85 -10.26 -12.97
CA SER A 120 19.61 -9.71 -13.53
C SER A 120 18.71 -9.09 -12.47
N GLN A 121 18.69 -9.62 -11.24
CA GLN A 121 17.97 -8.97 -10.13
C GLN A 121 18.60 -7.62 -9.77
N VAL A 122 19.94 -7.54 -9.69
CA VAL A 122 20.66 -6.28 -9.48
C VAL A 122 20.36 -5.27 -10.59
N TYR A 123 20.40 -5.71 -11.85
CA TYR A 123 20.05 -4.86 -12.99
C TYR A 123 18.60 -4.36 -12.93
N GLY A 124 17.64 -5.25 -12.65
CA GLY A 124 16.23 -4.89 -12.49
C GLY A 124 16.01 -3.88 -11.36
N LEU A 125 16.67 -4.06 -10.22
CA LEU A 125 16.64 -3.10 -9.11
C LEU A 125 17.21 -1.74 -9.53
N ALA A 126 18.37 -1.70 -10.20
CA ALA A 126 18.98 -0.46 -10.66
C ALA A 126 18.08 0.31 -11.64
N VAL A 127 17.52 -0.39 -12.64
CA VAL A 127 16.56 0.20 -13.59
C VAL A 127 15.32 0.69 -12.86
N GLY A 128 14.77 -0.13 -11.98
CA GLY A 128 13.56 0.18 -11.23
C GLY A 128 13.71 1.42 -10.35
N PHE A 129 14.79 1.52 -9.58
CA PHE A 129 15.08 2.71 -8.77
C PHE A 129 15.40 3.94 -9.63
N GLY A 130 16.02 3.76 -10.81
CA GLY A 130 16.14 4.84 -11.79
C GLY A 130 14.77 5.40 -12.19
N GLY A 131 13.79 4.52 -12.45
CA GLY A 131 12.40 4.92 -12.67
C GLY A 131 11.78 5.65 -11.49
N VAL A 132 12.03 5.20 -10.26
CA VAL A 132 11.55 5.86 -9.02
C VAL A 132 12.07 7.28 -8.91
N VAL A 133 13.34 7.51 -9.24
CA VAL A 133 13.94 8.85 -9.28
C VAL A 133 13.24 9.72 -10.33
N LEU A 134 12.97 9.18 -11.53
CA LEU A 134 12.25 9.92 -12.57
C LEU A 134 10.81 10.29 -12.14
N ILE A 135 10.13 9.43 -11.38
CA ILE A 135 8.80 9.75 -10.83
C ILE A 135 8.88 10.94 -9.87
N ALA A 136 9.86 10.92 -8.96
CA ALA A 136 10.00 11.90 -7.90
C ALA A 136 10.63 13.24 -8.36
N LEU A 137 11.34 13.25 -9.49
CA LEU A 137 12.15 14.39 -9.92
C LEU A 137 11.35 15.70 -10.04
N PRO A 138 10.19 15.76 -10.72
CA PRO A 138 9.47 17.02 -10.87
C PRO A 138 8.95 17.54 -9.53
N THR A 139 8.54 16.65 -8.64
CA THR A 139 8.07 17.00 -7.29
C THR A 139 9.19 17.54 -6.39
N LEU A 140 10.46 17.24 -6.67
CA LEU A 140 11.59 17.81 -5.92
C LEU A 140 11.81 19.29 -6.28
N ASP A 141 11.47 19.69 -7.50
CA ASP A 141 11.63 21.07 -7.97
C ASP A 141 10.60 22.03 -7.34
N ASP A 142 9.51 21.51 -6.78
CA ASP A 142 8.44 22.27 -6.09
C ASP A 142 8.85 22.76 -4.68
N GLY A 143 10.01 22.35 -4.17
CA GLY A 143 10.60 22.85 -2.92
C GLY A 143 10.61 21.87 -1.73
N SER A 144 10.93 22.41 -0.55
CA SER A 144 11.25 21.60 0.65
C SER A 144 10.05 20.84 1.23
N SER A 145 8.83 21.40 1.11
CA SER A 145 7.60 20.72 1.55
C SER A 145 7.37 19.44 0.76
N SER A 146 7.49 19.49 -0.56
CA SER A 146 7.31 18.34 -1.46
C SER A 146 8.38 17.26 -1.21
N SER A 147 9.60 17.67 -0.90
CA SER A 147 10.70 16.76 -0.51
C SER A 147 10.39 15.97 0.77
N ILE A 148 9.73 16.60 1.76
CA ILE A 148 9.26 15.90 2.97
C ILE A 148 8.18 14.89 2.60
N GLY A 149 7.23 15.24 1.73
CA GLY A 149 6.19 14.30 1.28
C GLY A 149 6.77 13.07 0.58
N LEU A 150 7.76 13.25 -0.30
CA LEU A 150 8.48 12.14 -0.94
C LEU A 150 9.21 11.27 0.08
N LEU A 151 9.87 11.87 1.08
CA LEU A 151 10.52 11.12 2.16
C LEU A 151 9.52 10.25 2.94
N LEU A 152 8.34 10.78 3.26
CA LEU A 152 7.28 10.02 3.93
C LEU A 152 6.83 8.82 3.08
N ILE A 153 6.66 9.00 1.76
CA ILE A 153 6.35 7.90 0.83
C ILE A 153 7.46 6.84 0.84
N PHE A 154 8.73 7.24 0.79
CA PHE A 154 9.84 6.29 0.82
C PHE A 154 9.95 5.54 2.15
N ILE A 155 9.65 6.19 3.28
CA ILE A 155 9.54 5.52 4.58
C ILE A 155 8.43 4.46 4.52
N ALA A 156 7.25 4.80 3.97
CA ALA A 156 6.15 3.85 3.81
C ALA A 156 6.53 2.63 2.95
N LEU A 157 7.21 2.88 1.83
CA LEU A 157 7.67 1.84 0.90
C LEU A 157 8.71 0.92 1.56
N ALA A 158 9.66 1.49 2.31
CA ALA A 158 10.62 0.72 3.09
C ALA A 158 9.91 -0.15 4.13
N CYS A 159 8.96 0.41 4.89
CA CYS A 159 8.13 -0.34 5.83
C CYS A 159 7.41 -1.52 5.16
N TYR A 160 6.82 -1.33 3.98
CA TYR A 160 6.21 -2.42 3.21
C TYR A 160 7.19 -3.50 2.80
N GLY A 161 8.44 -3.13 2.47
CA GLY A 161 9.52 -4.08 2.18
C GLY A 161 9.72 -5.09 3.31
N PHE A 162 9.84 -4.60 4.55
CA PHE A 162 9.94 -5.47 5.74
C PHE A 162 8.61 -6.17 6.08
N ALA A 163 7.49 -5.47 5.92
CA ALA A 163 6.17 -5.98 6.27
C ALA A 163 5.82 -7.26 5.52
N LEU A 164 6.06 -7.29 4.21
CA LEU A 164 5.65 -8.41 3.36
C LEU A 164 6.49 -9.67 3.63
N ASP A 165 7.78 -9.51 3.95
CA ASP A 165 8.64 -10.62 4.37
C ASP A 165 8.22 -11.18 5.74
N LEU A 166 7.80 -10.32 6.66
CA LEU A 166 7.28 -10.74 7.97
C LEU A 166 5.87 -11.34 7.87
N ALA A 167 5.00 -10.79 7.03
CA ALA A 167 3.62 -11.22 6.88
C ALA A 167 3.52 -12.66 6.37
N ALA A 168 4.30 -13.02 5.35
CA ALA A 168 4.13 -14.30 4.67
C ALA A 168 4.30 -15.54 5.60
N PRO A 169 5.35 -15.65 6.45
CA PRO A 169 5.45 -16.72 7.43
C PRO A 169 4.29 -16.75 8.43
N LEU A 170 3.88 -15.60 8.98
CA LEU A 170 2.77 -15.54 9.95
C LEU A 170 1.46 -16.00 9.32
N GLN A 171 1.18 -15.56 8.09
CA GLN A 171 -0.04 -15.95 7.39
C GLN A 171 -0.08 -17.43 7.03
N ARG A 172 1.08 -18.07 6.80
CA ARG A 172 1.16 -19.53 6.63
C ARG A 172 0.96 -20.28 7.95
N GLU A 173 1.52 -19.75 9.04
CA GLU A 173 1.46 -20.37 10.37
C GLU A 173 0.06 -20.27 11.01
N TYR A 174 -0.60 -19.12 10.85
CA TYR A 174 -1.83 -18.78 11.59
C TYR A 174 -3.04 -18.49 10.69
N GLY A 175 -2.88 -18.53 9.38
CA GLY A 175 -3.89 -18.12 8.41
C GLY A 175 -3.90 -16.60 8.16
N ALA A 176 -4.25 -16.21 6.93
CA ALA A 176 -4.18 -14.81 6.53
C ALA A 176 -5.21 -13.91 7.25
N LEU A 177 -6.44 -14.39 7.47
CA LEU A 177 -7.50 -13.60 8.09
C LEU A 177 -7.24 -13.29 9.57
N PRO A 178 -6.84 -14.25 10.43
CA PRO A 178 -6.48 -13.96 11.81
C PRO A 178 -5.29 -13.02 11.94
N VAL A 179 -4.28 -13.16 11.08
CA VAL A 179 -3.12 -12.26 11.07
C VAL A 179 -3.56 -10.84 10.71
N LEU A 180 -4.32 -10.68 9.62
CA LEU A 180 -4.83 -9.37 9.19
C LEU A 180 -5.68 -8.69 10.28
N TRP A 181 -6.61 -9.43 10.89
CA TRP A 181 -7.43 -8.96 12.01
C TRP A 181 -6.59 -8.39 13.16
N ASN A 182 -5.61 -9.16 13.64
CA ASN A 182 -4.78 -8.75 14.78
C ASN A 182 -3.79 -7.65 14.41
N THR A 183 -3.24 -7.64 13.18
CA THR A 183 -2.42 -6.54 12.67
C THR A 183 -3.21 -5.24 12.61
N GLN A 184 -4.45 -5.26 12.11
CA GLN A 184 -5.31 -4.07 12.11
C GLN A 184 -5.67 -3.62 13.52
N LEU A 185 -5.93 -4.55 14.45
CA LEU A 185 -6.16 -4.21 15.85
C LEU A 185 -4.97 -3.47 16.46
N VAL A 186 -3.76 -4.02 16.32
CA VAL A 186 -2.54 -3.36 16.80
C VAL A 186 -2.42 -1.97 16.18
N ALA A 187 -2.54 -1.87 14.86
CA ALA A 187 -2.36 -0.61 14.17
C ALA A 187 -3.42 0.43 14.55
N PHE A 188 -4.67 0.00 14.77
CA PHE A 188 -5.73 0.86 15.28
C PHE A 188 -5.40 1.36 16.68
N VAL A 189 -5.01 0.49 17.61
CA VAL A 189 -4.63 0.89 18.98
C VAL A 189 -3.46 1.86 18.98
N LEU A 190 -2.48 1.67 18.09
CA LEU A 190 -1.32 2.58 17.97
C LEU A 190 -1.67 3.94 17.37
N THR A 191 -2.68 4.03 16.51
CA THR A 191 -2.99 5.26 15.75
C THR A 191 -4.20 6.02 16.28
N ALA A 192 -5.16 5.34 16.91
CA ALA A 192 -6.42 5.92 17.37
C ALA A 192 -6.25 7.08 18.36
N PRO A 193 -5.36 7.05 19.36
CA PRO A 193 -5.17 8.17 20.28
C PRO A 193 -4.82 9.49 19.57
N PHE A 194 -4.00 9.41 18.52
CA PHE A 194 -3.57 10.59 17.75
C PHE A 194 -4.70 11.16 16.89
N GLY A 195 -5.56 10.31 16.33
CA GLY A 195 -6.75 10.75 15.58
C GLY A 195 -7.84 11.33 16.50
N ILE A 196 -8.10 10.68 17.64
CA ILE A 196 -9.12 11.13 18.60
C ILE A 196 -8.77 12.52 19.14
N ALA A 197 -7.49 12.80 19.38
CA ALA A 197 -7.02 14.12 19.83
C ALA A 197 -7.32 15.26 18.84
N LYS A 198 -7.70 14.95 17.60
CA LYS A 198 -7.93 15.90 16.51
C LYS A 198 -9.38 16.00 16.06
N VAL A 199 -10.30 15.30 16.72
CA VAL A 199 -11.74 15.31 16.37
C VAL A 199 -12.35 16.72 16.43
N GLY A 200 -11.87 17.58 17.33
CA GLY A 200 -12.35 18.96 17.45
C GLY A 200 -11.97 19.87 16.28
N ASP A 201 -10.98 19.47 15.47
CA ASP A 201 -10.49 20.25 14.32
C ASP A 201 -11.26 19.89 13.02
N VAL A 202 -12.28 19.03 13.09
CA VAL A 202 -13.00 18.50 11.92
C VAL A 202 -14.25 19.31 11.59
N GLU A 203 -14.31 19.81 10.36
CA GLU A 203 -15.54 20.29 9.74
C GLU A 203 -16.16 19.16 8.91
N PHE A 204 -17.16 18.49 9.46
CA PHE A 204 -17.68 17.26 8.86
C PHE A 204 -18.30 17.50 7.48
N ALA A 205 -17.86 16.71 6.49
CA ALA A 205 -18.45 16.64 5.17
C ALA A 205 -18.68 15.19 4.74
N TRP A 206 -19.83 14.92 4.11
CA TRP A 206 -20.23 13.57 3.72
C TRP A 206 -19.31 12.94 2.69
N LYS A 207 -18.88 13.68 1.66
CA LYS A 207 -18.04 13.15 0.58
C LYS A 207 -16.69 12.66 1.12
N PRO A 208 -15.86 13.47 1.81
CA PRO A 208 -14.62 13.01 2.44
C PRO A 208 -14.82 11.83 3.39
N PHE A 209 -15.88 11.85 4.20
CA PHE A 209 -16.20 10.76 5.12
C PHE A 209 -16.48 9.44 4.38
N LEU A 210 -17.28 9.48 3.31
CA LEU A 210 -17.59 8.31 2.48
C LEU A 210 -16.36 7.78 1.75
N MET A 211 -15.41 8.63 1.36
CA MET A 211 -14.13 8.19 0.79
C MET A 211 -13.29 7.42 1.82
N ILE A 212 -13.24 7.88 3.07
CA ILE A 212 -12.56 7.15 4.16
C ILE A 212 -13.28 5.84 4.49
N VAL A 213 -14.62 5.82 4.45
CA VAL A 213 -15.40 4.57 4.56
C VAL A 213 -15.05 3.60 3.45
N ALA A 214 -15.00 4.07 2.20
CA ALA A 214 -14.61 3.24 1.07
C ALA A 214 -13.17 2.69 1.22
N MET A 215 -12.23 3.52 1.68
CA MET A 215 -10.85 3.09 1.98
C MET A 215 -10.79 2.01 3.07
N GLY A 216 -11.57 2.16 4.13
CA GLY A 216 -11.59 1.22 5.23
C GLY A 216 -12.20 -0.12 4.83
N VAL A 217 -13.44 -0.07 4.33
CA VAL A 217 -14.22 -1.25 3.95
C VAL A 217 -13.58 -1.96 2.76
N PHE A 218 -13.43 -1.27 1.63
CA PHE A 218 -12.92 -1.91 0.41
C PHE A 218 -11.41 -2.08 0.44
N GLY A 219 -10.67 -1.02 0.77
CA GLY A 219 -9.20 -1.04 0.70
C GLY A 219 -8.51 -1.79 1.84
N THR A 220 -9.01 -1.63 3.07
CA THR A 220 -8.30 -2.11 4.28
C THR A 220 -8.88 -3.43 4.81
N ALA A 221 -10.07 -3.85 4.36
CA ALA A 221 -10.60 -5.19 4.61
C ALA A 221 -10.70 -6.02 3.33
N LEU A 222 -11.63 -5.70 2.43
CA LEU A 222 -12.01 -6.59 1.33
C LEU A 222 -10.87 -6.83 0.32
N ALA A 223 -10.07 -5.82 0.00
CA ALA A 223 -8.92 -5.96 -0.90
C ALA A 223 -7.84 -6.86 -0.30
N TYR A 224 -7.56 -6.76 0.99
CA TYR A 224 -6.61 -7.69 1.65
C TYR A 224 -7.15 -9.11 1.73
N VAL A 225 -8.44 -9.30 1.99
CA VAL A 225 -9.10 -10.63 1.94
C VAL A 225 -9.00 -11.22 0.53
N ALA A 226 -9.34 -10.44 -0.49
CA ALA A 226 -9.24 -10.86 -1.89
C ALA A 226 -7.80 -11.18 -2.28
N MET A 227 -6.83 -10.37 -1.86
CA MET A 227 -5.41 -10.62 -2.09
C MET A 227 -4.95 -11.92 -1.42
N ALA A 228 -5.33 -12.16 -0.17
CA ALA A 228 -5.00 -13.40 0.55
C ALA A 228 -5.58 -14.64 -0.16
N ALA A 229 -6.84 -14.55 -0.60
CA ALA A 229 -7.48 -15.62 -1.36
C ALA A 229 -6.80 -15.86 -2.72
N ASN A 230 -6.43 -14.79 -3.43
CA ASN A 230 -5.73 -14.86 -4.72
C ASN A 230 -4.34 -15.49 -4.57
N ALA A 231 -3.59 -15.14 -3.53
CA ALA A 231 -2.28 -15.71 -3.25
C ALA A 231 -2.36 -17.22 -2.99
N GLY A 232 -3.37 -17.68 -2.25
CA GLY A 232 -3.60 -19.12 -2.01
C GLY A 232 -4.06 -19.88 -3.26
N ARG A 233 -4.84 -19.25 -4.14
CA ARG A 233 -5.40 -19.89 -5.34
C ARG A 233 -4.47 -19.90 -6.55
N PHE A 234 -3.78 -18.79 -6.81
CA PHE A 234 -3.01 -18.59 -8.05
C PHE A 234 -1.50 -18.55 -7.82
N GLY A 235 -1.05 -18.59 -6.57
CA GLY A 235 0.34 -18.38 -6.20
C GLY A 235 0.73 -16.90 -6.18
N SER A 236 1.80 -16.59 -5.45
CA SER A 236 2.28 -15.22 -5.21
C SER A 236 2.66 -14.48 -6.50
N THR A 237 3.24 -15.17 -7.48
CA THR A 237 3.67 -14.56 -8.76
C THR A 237 2.50 -14.08 -9.61
N ARG A 238 1.38 -14.82 -9.66
CA ARG A 238 0.18 -14.35 -10.37
C ARG A 238 -0.57 -13.29 -9.56
N ALA A 239 -0.61 -13.44 -8.24
CA ALA A 239 -1.24 -12.46 -7.35
C ALA A 239 -0.57 -11.08 -7.41
N SER A 240 0.73 -10.99 -7.71
CA SER A 240 1.45 -9.71 -7.80
C SER A 240 1.05 -8.84 -9.00
N VAL A 241 0.35 -9.39 -10.01
CA VAL A 241 -0.21 -8.62 -11.14
C VAL A 241 -1.03 -7.43 -10.64
N THR A 242 -1.76 -7.64 -9.55
CA THR A 242 -2.55 -6.65 -8.84
C THR A 242 -1.78 -5.37 -8.51
N THR A 243 -0.52 -5.48 -8.10
CA THR A 243 0.32 -4.36 -7.68
C THR A 243 0.67 -3.45 -8.86
N TYR A 244 0.75 -3.99 -10.08
CA TYR A 244 1.05 -3.21 -11.28
C TYR A 244 -0.13 -2.34 -11.75
N LEU A 245 -1.35 -2.58 -11.25
CA LEU A 245 -2.53 -1.77 -11.59
C LEU A 245 -2.64 -0.49 -10.75
N ILE A 246 -2.13 -0.52 -9.51
CA ILE A 246 -2.14 0.62 -8.58
C ILE A 246 -1.64 1.93 -9.22
N PRO A 247 -0.42 1.96 -9.83
CA PRO A 247 0.10 3.20 -10.40
C PRO A 247 -0.71 3.70 -11.60
N VAL A 248 -1.28 2.79 -12.41
CA VAL A 248 -2.10 3.16 -13.57
C VAL A 248 -3.41 3.81 -13.13
N VAL A 249 -4.07 3.21 -12.14
CA VAL A 249 -5.35 3.70 -11.63
C VAL A 249 -5.19 5.04 -10.91
N SER A 250 -4.17 5.17 -10.07
CA SER A 250 -3.87 6.43 -9.38
C SER A 250 -3.50 7.55 -10.34
N LEU A 251 -2.72 7.26 -11.39
CA LEU A 251 -2.43 8.21 -12.47
C LEU A 251 -3.71 8.69 -13.16
N ILE A 252 -4.60 7.77 -13.56
CA ILE A 252 -5.85 8.12 -14.24
C ILE A 252 -6.74 8.96 -13.33
N LEU A 253 -6.92 8.57 -12.07
CA LEU A 253 -7.79 9.30 -11.16
C LEU A 253 -7.22 10.67 -10.77
N GLY A 254 -5.91 10.76 -10.53
CA GLY A 254 -5.25 12.04 -10.27
C GLY A 254 -5.39 13.00 -11.45
N ALA A 255 -5.08 12.56 -12.66
CA ALA A 255 -5.14 13.40 -13.85
C ALA A 255 -6.57 13.76 -14.29
N ALA A 256 -7.52 12.80 -14.24
CA ALA A 256 -8.84 12.98 -14.83
C ALA A 256 -9.94 13.41 -13.85
N ILE A 257 -9.76 13.20 -12.54
CA ILE A 257 -10.77 13.52 -11.52
C ILE A 257 -10.32 14.64 -10.59
N LEU A 258 -9.03 14.69 -10.25
CA LEU A 258 -8.44 15.75 -9.41
C LEU A 258 -7.76 16.85 -10.22
N ASP A 259 -7.81 16.77 -11.56
CA ASP A 259 -7.17 17.72 -12.49
C ASP A 259 -5.68 17.96 -12.17
N GLU A 260 -4.98 16.95 -11.65
CA GLU A 260 -3.56 17.05 -11.31
C GLU A 260 -2.71 17.18 -12.58
N ALA A 261 -1.80 18.15 -12.60
CA ALA A 261 -0.79 18.26 -13.64
C ALA A 261 0.23 17.11 -13.49
N VAL A 262 0.18 16.13 -14.41
CA VAL A 262 1.11 15.01 -14.39
C VAL A 262 2.20 15.20 -15.43
N GLU A 263 3.42 15.33 -14.92
CA GLU A 263 4.61 15.46 -15.74
C GLU A 263 4.92 14.18 -16.52
N ILE A 264 5.24 14.34 -17.80
CA ILE A 264 5.56 13.21 -18.70
C ILE A 264 6.75 12.41 -18.17
N VAL A 265 7.71 13.08 -17.52
CA VAL A 265 8.87 12.44 -16.90
C VAL A 265 8.44 11.46 -15.81
N SER A 266 7.41 11.79 -15.02
CA SER A 266 6.90 10.90 -13.98
C SER A 266 6.17 9.69 -14.57
N VAL A 267 5.42 9.87 -15.66
CA VAL A 267 4.77 8.76 -16.39
C VAL A 267 5.81 7.80 -16.97
N LEU A 268 6.86 8.33 -17.61
CA LEU A 268 7.97 7.52 -18.11
C LEU A 268 8.70 6.81 -16.97
N GLY A 269 8.95 7.51 -15.87
CA GLY A 269 9.53 6.95 -14.65
C GLY A 269 8.70 5.80 -14.09
N CYS A 270 7.38 5.91 -14.10
CA CYS A 270 6.47 4.82 -13.72
C CYS A 270 6.64 3.60 -14.63
N ALA A 271 6.66 3.77 -15.96
CA ALA A 271 6.90 2.67 -16.89
C ALA A 271 8.26 1.99 -16.64
N VAL A 272 9.32 2.77 -16.45
CA VAL A 272 10.67 2.26 -16.13
C VAL A 272 10.69 1.52 -14.79
N THR A 273 10.00 2.04 -13.77
CA THR A 273 9.88 1.43 -12.43
C THR A 273 9.24 0.06 -12.50
N LEU A 274 8.09 -0.05 -13.19
CA LEU A 274 7.36 -1.30 -13.34
C LEU A 274 8.16 -2.32 -14.15
N TRP A 275 8.86 -1.86 -15.20
CA TRP A 275 9.75 -2.72 -15.97
C TRP A 275 10.92 -3.25 -15.13
N GLY A 276 11.59 -2.38 -14.37
CA GLY A 276 12.66 -2.78 -13.45
C GLY A 276 12.18 -3.77 -12.39
N ALA A 277 11.01 -3.54 -11.80
CA ALA A 277 10.38 -4.45 -10.85
C ALA A 277 10.07 -5.82 -11.45
N TYR A 278 9.58 -5.85 -12.70
CA TYR A 278 9.36 -7.07 -13.45
C TYR A 278 10.66 -7.85 -13.69
N LEU A 279 11.74 -7.17 -14.13
CA LEU A 279 13.05 -7.79 -14.34
C LEU A 279 13.62 -8.36 -13.04
N ALA A 280 13.49 -7.62 -11.93
CA ALA A 280 13.95 -8.06 -10.61
C ALA A 280 13.19 -9.30 -10.14
N GLY A 281 11.87 -9.34 -10.37
CA GLY A 281 11.00 -10.46 -9.96
C GLY A 281 11.20 -11.75 -10.74
N ARG A 282 11.50 -11.67 -12.06
CA ARG A 282 11.65 -12.87 -12.92
C ARG A 282 12.77 -13.81 -12.48
N THR A 283 13.81 -13.30 -11.85
CA THR A 283 15.00 -14.14 -11.57
C THR A 283 14.95 -14.80 -10.20
N ALA A 284 14.15 -14.30 -9.26
CA ALA A 284 13.98 -14.94 -7.96
C ALA A 284 13.16 -16.25 -8.02
N ALA A 285 12.48 -16.50 -9.15
CA ALA A 285 11.64 -17.68 -9.38
C ALA A 285 12.34 -18.80 -10.20
N ASN A 286 13.58 -18.56 -10.63
CA ASN A 286 14.46 -19.52 -11.31
C ASN A 286 15.62 -19.88 -10.40
#